data_AF-A0A963BVI7-F1
#
_entry.id   AF-A0A963BVI7-F1
#
_cell.length_a   1.000
_cell.length_b   1.000
_cell.length_c   1.000
_cell.angle_alpha   90.00
_cell.angle_beta   90.00
_cell.angle_gamma   90.00
#
_symmetry.space_group_name_H-M   'P 1'
#
loop_
_entity.id
_entity.type
_entity.pdbx_description
1 polymer ?
#
loop_
_entity_poly.entity_id
_entity_poly.type
_entity_poly.pdbx_seq_one_letter_code
_entity_poly.pdbx_strand_id
1 'polypeptide(L)'
;ALAGFVAIVVMILPHLNPPDARQADAMEPPGNVVVEVRWPDGLDTDIDLWVQAPADIPVGYSNKGGAVFNLLRDDLGKRADATGLNYEVSYSRGILPGEYTVNVHLYRNPGRTLPVPVTVVTSVKKSAEESARQILASKVDLTREGQEITAYRFRLDDQGDLVPGSVHNLQRPLRNWKKR
;
A
#
# COMPACT_ATOMS: atom_id res chain seq x y z
N ALA A 1 -55.14 2.06 18.31
CA ALA A 1 -54.00 1.15 18.06
C ALA A 1 -52.80 1.86 17.44
N LEU A 2 -52.96 2.73 16.43
CA LEU A 2 -51.84 3.40 15.74
C LEU A 2 -51.03 4.38 16.63
N ALA A 3 -51.68 5.09 17.55
CA ALA A 3 -51.04 6.09 18.40
C ALA A 3 -49.96 5.50 19.33
N GLY A 4 -50.19 4.27 19.85
CA GLY A 4 -49.20 3.58 20.68
C GLY A 4 -47.98 3.15 19.88
N PHE A 5 -48.16 2.72 18.63
CA PHE A 5 -47.06 2.35 17.74
C PHE A 5 -46.19 3.58 17.39
N VAL A 6 -46.81 4.71 17.07
CA VAL A 6 -46.09 5.96 16.78
C VAL A 6 -45.32 6.46 18.00
N ALA A 7 -45.91 6.38 19.20
CA ALA A 7 -45.25 6.78 20.45
C ALA A 7 -43.99 5.94 20.73
N ILE A 8 -44.06 4.62 20.52
CA ILE A 8 -42.91 3.72 20.71
C ILE A 8 -41.80 4.03 19.71
N VAL A 9 -42.12 4.25 18.43
CA VAL A 9 -41.13 4.59 17.40
C VAL A 9 -40.40 5.91 17.72
N VAL A 10 -41.14 6.94 18.14
CA VAL A 10 -40.54 8.24 18.53
C VAL A 10 -39.64 8.11 19.76
N MET A 11 -39.98 7.25 20.71
CA MET A 11 -39.17 7.02 21.91
C MET A 11 -37.91 6.21 21.64
N ILE A 12 -37.93 5.32 20.64
CA ILE A 12 -36.79 4.48 20.23
C ILE A 12 -35.82 5.24 19.31
N LEU A 13 -36.28 6.21 18.50
CA LEU A 13 -35.46 6.96 17.55
C LEU A 13 -34.17 7.59 18.15
N PRO A 14 -34.20 8.25 19.32
CA PRO A 14 -33.00 8.78 19.97
C PRO A 14 -32.01 7.69 20.44
N HIS A 15 -32.50 6.47 20.69
CA HIS A 15 -31.71 5.34 21.17
C HIS A 15 -31.08 4.53 20.03
N LEU A 16 -31.65 4.60 18.82
CA LEU A 16 -31.05 4.01 17.61
C LEU A 16 -29.90 4.86 17.06
N ASN A 17 -29.85 6.15 17.38
CA ASN A 17 -28.82 7.08 16.90
C ASN A 17 -28.49 8.10 18.01
N PRO A 18 -27.87 7.67 19.12
CA PRO A 18 -27.50 8.58 20.20
C PRO A 18 -26.67 9.75 19.63
N PRO A 19 -26.99 11.01 19.95
CA PRO A 19 -26.30 12.18 19.39
C PRO A 19 -24.80 12.20 19.69
N ASP A 20 -24.37 11.45 20.71
CA ASP A 20 -22.96 11.34 21.13
C ASP A 20 -22.15 10.30 20.32
N ALA A 21 -22.79 9.45 19.51
CA ALA A 21 -22.06 8.50 18.65
C ALA A 21 -21.33 9.15 17.47
N ARG A 22 -21.50 10.47 17.26
CA ARG A 22 -20.76 11.26 16.26
C ARG A 22 -19.61 12.08 16.87
N GLN A 23 -19.33 11.90 18.15
CA GLN A 23 -18.18 12.48 18.85
C GLN A 23 -17.19 11.39 19.29
N ALA A 24 -17.14 10.25 18.59
CA ALA A 24 -15.87 9.56 18.49
C ALA A 24 -14.95 10.54 17.76
N ASP A 25 -13.95 11.04 18.47
CA ASP A 25 -12.95 11.99 18.00
C ASP A 25 -12.80 11.92 16.49
N ALA A 26 -13.10 13.02 15.80
CA ALA A 26 -12.60 13.23 14.46
C ALA A 26 -11.08 13.43 14.57
N MET A 27 -10.36 12.43 15.08
CA MET A 27 -8.94 12.27 14.90
C MET A 27 -8.77 12.31 13.39
N GLU A 28 -8.08 13.33 12.90
CA GLU A 28 -7.64 13.33 11.52
C GLU A 28 -7.02 11.96 11.22
N PRO A 29 -7.43 11.30 10.12
CA PRO A 29 -6.85 10.04 9.73
C PRO A 29 -5.33 10.20 9.76
N PRO A 30 -4.61 9.35 10.50
CA PRO A 30 -3.16 9.40 10.49
C PRO A 30 -2.74 9.32 9.03
N GLY A 31 -1.89 10.27 8.59
CA GLY A 31 -1.41 10.32 7.21
C GLY A 31 -0.89 8.96 6.73
N ASN A 32 -0.70 8.79 5.44
CA ASN A 32 -0.31 7.52 4.86
C ASN A 32 0.84 7.64 3.88
N VAL A 33 1.52 6.51 3.73
CA VAL A 33 2.51 6.22 2.70
C VAL A 33 1.83 5.31 1.69
N VAL A 34 1.89 5.71 0.43
CA VAL A 34 1.34 4.95 -0.70
C VAL A 34 2.49 4.54 -1.58
N VAL A 35 2.59 3.25 -1.87
CA VAL A 35 3.58 2.71 -2.80
C VAL A 35 2.84 2.07 -3.95
N GLU A 36 3.08 2.56 -5.15
CA GLU A 36 2.52 2.05 -6.39
C GLU A 36 3.63 1.51 -7.28
N VAL A 37 3.37 0.38 -7.93
CA VAL A 37 4.22 -0.14 -9.00
C VAL A 37 3.39 -0.31 -10.26
N ARG A 38 3.99 0.03 -11.41
CA ARG A 38 3.38 -0.11 -12.74
C ARG A 38 4.37 -0.72 -13.72
N TRP A 39 3.88 -1.57 -14.61
CA TRP A 39 4.63 -2.12 -15.74
C TRP A 39 3.77 -2.03 -17.02
N PRO A 40 4.31 -2.32 -18.21
CA PRO A 40 3.57 -2.14 -19.46
C PRO A 40 2.21 -2.84 -19.44
N ASP A 41 1.16 -2.07 -19.69
CA ASP A 41 -0.21 -2.56 -19.77
C ASP A 41 -0.34 -3.65 -20.86
N GLY A 42 -1.22 -4.61 -20.65
CA GLY A 42 -1.45 -5.75 -21.56
C GLY A 42 -0.34 -6.81 -21.60
N LEU A 43 0.77 -6.61 -20.88
CA LEU A 43 1.81 -7.62 -20.69
C LEU A 43 1.28 -8.74 -19.78
N ASP A 44 1.39 -10.00 -20.22
CA ASP A 44 1.02 -11.16 -19.38
C ASP A 44 2.19 -11.51 -18.45
N THR A 45 2.34 -10.72 -17.39
CA THR A 45 3.42 -10.82 -16.42
C THR A 45 2.90 -10.43 -15.04
N ASP A 46 3.30 -11.22 -14.06
CA ASP A 46 2.91 -11.13 -12.66
C ASP A 46 4.07 -10.51 -11.87
N ILE A 47 3.92 -9.24 -11.51
CA ILE A 47 4.91 -8.44 -10.78
C ILE A 47 4.36 -8.14 -9.39
N ASP A 48 5.01 -8.67 -8.36
CA ASP A 48 4.61 -8.39 -6.98
C ASP A 48 5.34 -7.15 -6.42
N LEU A 49 4.59 -6.33 -5.70
CA LEU A 49 5.08 -5.31 -4.78
C LEU A 49 5.32 -5.92 -3.38
N TRP A 50 6.49 -5.63 -2.84
CA TRP A 50 6.83 -5.94 -1.45
C TRP A 50 7.24 -4.67 -0.71
N VAL A 51 6.58 -4.38 0.40
CA VAL A 51 6.88 -3.22 1.25
C VAL A 51 7.13 -3.65 2.69
N GLN A 52 8.02 -2.95 3.39
CA GLN A 52 8.22 -3.12 4.82
C GLN A 52 8.31 -1.75 5.49
N ALA A 53 7.43 -1.51 6.47
CA ALA A 53 7.48 -0.35 7.35
C ALA A 53 8.54 -0.53 8.45
N PRO A 54 8.94 0.56 9.15
CA PRO A 54 9.85 0.49 10.27
C PRO A 54 9.38 -0.51 11.33
N ALA A 55 10.24 -1.47 11.67
CA ALA A 55 9.97 -2.52 12.67
C ALA A 55 8.71 -3.39 12.45
N ASP A 56 8.13 -3.38 11.25
CA ASP A 56 6.97 -4.21 10.89
C ASP A 56 7.40 -5.42 10.06
N ILE A 57 6.49 -6.38 9.88
CA ILE A 57 6.67 -7.50 8.95
C ILE A 57 6.51 -7.02 7.50
N PRO A 58 7.20 -7.65 6.52
CA PRO A 58 6.99 -7.32 5.12
C PRO A 58 5.59 -7.70 4.63
N VAL A 59 5.03 -6.85 3.79
CA VAL A 59 3.72 -6.99 3.14
C VAL A 59 3.91 -7.22 1.66
N GLY A 60 3.18 -8.18 1.09
CA GLY A 60 3.19 -8.58 -0.32
C GLY A 60 2.18 -9.71 -0.55
N TYR A 61 2.14 -10.32 -1.74
CA TYR A 61 1.09 -11.30 -2.11
C TYR A 61 0.85 -12.41 -1.06
N SER A 62 1.92 -12.93 -0.42
CA SER A 62 1.82 -14.02 0.55
C SER A 62 1.56 -13.54 1.99
N ASN A 63 1.64 -12.23 2.24
CA ASN A 63 1.33 -11.60 3.51
C ASN A 63 0.69 -10.23 3.25
N LYS A 64 -0.61 -10.22 2.93
CA LYS A 64 -1.30 -9.03 2.40
C LYS A 64 -1.51 -7.90 3.42
N GLY A 65 -1.20 -8.12 4.69
CA GLY A 65 -1.34 -7.11 5.73
C GLY A 65 -0.28 -7.25 6.83
N GLY A 66 0.20 -6.10 7.30
CA GLY A 66 1.00 -5.93 8.51
C GLY A 66 0.28 -4.98 9.47
N ALA A 67 0.97 -4.56 10.52
CA ALA A 67 0.43 -3.55 11.43
C ALA A 67 0.23 -2.22 10.69
N VAL A 68 1.20 -1.86 9.84
CA VAL A 68 1.27 -0.57 9.15
C VAL A 68 0.72 -0.68 7.73
N PHE A 69 1.29 -1.52 6.88
CA PHE A 69 0.91 -1.63 5.46
C PHE A 69 -0.18 -2.67 5.20
N ASN A 70 -0.91 -2.46 4.11
CA ASN A 70 -1.69 -3.51 3.43
C ASN A 70 -1.47 -3.42 1.93
N LEU A 71 -1.48 -4.58 1.28
CA LEU A 71 -1.56 -4.68 -0.17
C LEU A 71 -3.04 -4.49 -0.57
N LEU A 72 -3.34 -3.37 -1.21
CA LEU A 72 -4.71 -3.01 -1.60
C LEU A 72 -5.11 -3.59 -2.96
N ARG A 73 -4.14 -3.67 -3.88
CA ARG A 73 -4.31 -4.33 -5.17
C ARG A 73 -3.14 -5.28 -5.41
N ASP A 74 -3.49 -6.52 -5.70
CA ASP A 74 -2.62 -7.66 -6.01
C ASP A 74 -2.99 -8.08 -7.43
N ASP A 75 -2.10 -7.83 -8.41
CA ASP A 75 -2.39 -8.01 -9.83
C ASP A 75 -1.72 -9.28 -10.36
N LEU A 76 -2.54 -10.25 -10.72
CA LEU A 76 -2.07 -11.58 -11.14
C LEU A 76 -1.82 -11.67 -12.66
N GLY A 77 -1.62 -10.53 -13.33
CA GLY A 77 -1.50 -10.38 -14.78
C GLY A 77 -2.85 -10.53 -15.50
N LYS A 78 -2.86 -11.13 -16.71
CA LYS A 78 -4.11 -11.29 -17.49
C LYS A 78 -5.17 -12.18 -16.82
N ARG A 79 -4.82 -12.87 -15.74
CA ARG A 79 -5.78 -13.67 -14.97
C ARG A 79 -6.61 -12.72 -14.09
N ALA A 80 -7.88 -12.59 -14.43
CA ALA A 80 -8.87 -11.80 -13.69
C ALA A 80 -8.71 -10.26 -13.75
N ASP A 81 -7.87 -9.74 -14.65
CA ASP A 81 -7.86 -8.31 -14.96
C ASP A 81 -8.66 -8.00 -16.24
N ALA A 82 -9.83 -7.39 -16.06
CA ALA A 82 -10.67 -6.91 -17.16
C ALA A 82 -10.23 -5.54 -17.69
N THR A 83 -9.36 -4.83 -16.97
CA THR A 83 -8.95 -3.46 -17.30
C THR A 83 -7.74 -3.41 -18.23
N GLY A 84 -6.91 -4.46 -18.23
CA GLY A 84 -5.62 -4.50 -18.93
C GLY A 84 -4.54 -3.63 -18.29
N LEU A 85 -4.80 -3.12 -17.08
CA LEU A 85 -3.93 -2.21 -16.36
C LEU A 85 -3.04 -2.99 -15.40
N ASN A 86 -1.74 -2.85 -15.59
CA ASN A 86 -0.74 -3.60 -14.86
C ASN A 86 -0.15 -2.76 -13.73
N TYR A 87 -0.71 -2.91 -12.53
CA TYR A 87 -0.26 -2.17 -11.35
C TYR A 87 -0.62 -2.84 -10.02
N GLU A 88 0.24 -2.64 -9.01
CA GLU A 88 -0.04 -2.98 -7.61
C GLU A 88 0.11 -1.76 -6.71
N VAL A 89 -0.66 -1.74 -5.62
CA VAL A 89 -0.66 -0.64 -4.66
C VAL A 89 -0.65 -1.18 -3.24
N SER A 90 0.30 -0.69 -2.44
CA SER A 90 0.33 -0.86 -0.98
C SER A 90 0.09 0.48 -0.28
N TYR A 91 -0.63 0.42 0.83
CA TYR A 91 -1.06 1.61 1.57
C TYR A 91 -0.85 1.42 3.08
N SER A 92 -0.30 2.43 3.76
CA SER A 92 -0.14 2.39 5.21
C SER A 92 -1.30 3.02 5.96
N ARG A 93 -1.56 2.55 7.18
CA ARG A 93 -2.54 3.13 8.12
C ARG A 93 -1.98 4.31 8.93
N GLY A 94 -0.82 4.83 8.55
CA GLY A 94 -0.05 5.78 9.35
C GLY A 94 1.32 6.05 8.73
N ILE A 95 1.94 7.16 9.09
CA ILE A 95 3.34 7.44 8.76
C ILE A 95 4.17 7.19 10.02
N LEU A 96 4.95 6.11 10.02
CA LEU A 96 5.92 5.85 11.09
C LEU A 96 7.29 6.44 10.74
N PRO A 97 8.00 7.06 11.69
CA PRO A 97 9.39 7.44 11.51
C PRO A 97 10.28 6.21 11.40
N GLY A 98 11.33 6.29 10.58
CA GLY A 98 12.30 5.22 10.41
C GLY A 98 12.42 4.75 8.96
N GLU A 99 13.06 3.59 8.78
CA GLU A 99 13.40 3.07 7.46
C GLU A 99 12.29 2.20 6.86
N TYR A 100 11.93 2.54 5.62
CA TYR A 100 11.04 1.79 4.74
C TYR A 100 11.86 1.06 3.69
N THR A 101 11.43 -0.16 3.32
CA THR A 101 12.02 -0.92 2.21
C THR A 101 10.94 -1.21 1.16
N VAL A 102 11.24 -0.94 -0.11
CA VAL A 102 10.36 -1.23 -1.24
C VAL A 102 11.09 -2.12 -2.24
N ASN A 103 10.51 -3.28 -2.50
CA ASN A 103 11.01 -4.25 -3.46
C ASN A 103 9.97 -4.52 -4.55
N VAL A 104 10.47 -4.90 -5.72
CA VAL A 104 9.68 -5.46 -6.82
C VAL A 104 10.17 -6.88 -7.11
N HIS A 105 9.24 -7.76 -7.43
CA HIS A 105 9.53 -9.16 -7.69
C HIS A 105 8.84 -9.63 -8.95
N LEU A 106 9.60 -10.23 -9.88
CA LEU A 106 9.02 -10.89 -11.05
C LEU A 106 8.57 -12.29 -10.64
N TYR A 107 7.29 -12.47 -10.29
CA TYR A 107 6.77 -13.76 -9.83
C TYR A 107 6.63 -14.76 -10.98
N ARG A 108 5.97 -14.34 -12.07
CA ARG A 108 5.78 -15.17 -13.27
C ARG A 108 5.85 -14.32 -14.52
N ASN A 109 6.45 -14.85 -15.59
CA ASN A 109 6.49 -14.21 -16.89
C ASN A 109 6.00 -15.12 -18.03
N PRO A 110 4.68 -15.46 -18.10
CA PRO A 110 4.13 -16.22 -19.22
C PRO A 110 4.39 -15.59 -20.58
N GLY A 111 4.38 -14.25 -20.65
CA GLY A 111 4.67 -13.49 -21.87
C GLY A 111 6.09 -13.63 -22.39
N ARG A 112 7.04 -14.11 -21.57
CA ARG A 112 8.47 -14.28 -21.90
C ARG A 112 9.15 -13.01 -22.43
N THR A 113 8.60 -11.85 -22.11
CA THR A 113 9.18 -10.56 -22.48
C THR A 113 10.13 -10.12 -21.38
N LEU A 114 11.40 -9.91 -21.73
CA LEU A 114 12.43 -9.41 -20.81
C LEU A 114 13.30 -8.39 -21.56
N PRO A 115 13.82 -7.35 -20.87
CA PRO A 115 13.50 -6.99 -19.48
C PRO A 115 12.06 -6.49 -19.33
N VAL A 116 11.49 -6.65 -18.14
CA VAL A 116 10.21 -6.01 -17.77
C VAL A 116 10.53 -4.72 -17.04
N PRO A 117 10.26 -3.54 -17.63
CA PRO A 117 10.46 -2.26 -16.96
C PRO A 117 9.33 -2.02 -15.95
N VAL A 118 9.70 -1.77 -14.70
CA VAL A 118 8.77 -1.48 -13.61
C VAL A 118 9.04 -0.08 -13.07
N THR A 119 8.01 0.76 -13.05
CA THR A 119 8.06 2.08 -12.41
C THR A 119 7.51 1.95 -11.00
N VAL A 120 8.27 2.42 -10.00
CA VAL A 120 7.93 2.37 -8.57
C VAL A 120 7.80 3.80 -8.07
N VAL A 121 6.64 4.17 -7.53
CA VAL A 121 6.35 5.51 -7.01
C VAL A 121 5.96 5.41 -5.55
N THR A 122 6.56 6.23 -4.70
CA THR A 122 6.15 6.39 -3.31
C THR A 122 5.66 7.81 -3.08
N SER A 123 4.48 7.92 -2.48
CA SER A 123 3.82 9.17 -2.12
C SER A 123 3.49 9.19 -0.64
N VAL A 124 3.46 10.39 -0.06
CA VAL A 124 3.05 10.63 1.33
C VAL A 124 1.89 11.60 1.32
N LYS A 125 0.82 11.26 2.05
CA LYS A 125 -0.31 12.16 2.33
C LYS A 125 -0.36 12.37 3.84
N LYS A 126 -0.02 13.56 4.32
CA LYS A 126 0.17 13.82 5.76
C LYS A 126 -1.13 13.91 6.55
N SER A 127 -2.19 14.43 5.95
CA SER A 127 -3.52 14.59 6.55
C SER A 127 -4.62 14.27 5.55
N ALA A 128 -5.88 14.20 5.97
CA ALA A 128 -7.01 13.97 5.06
C ALA A 128 -7.22 15.11 4.05
N GLU A 129 -6.90 16.34 4.46
CA GLU A 129 -7.12 17.58 3.70
C GLU A 129 -6.01 17.82 2.66
N GLU A 130 -4.82 17.28 2.90
CA GLU A 130 -3.70 17.37 1.97
C GLU A 130 -3.81 16.39 0.80
N SER A 131 -3.24 16.77 -0.35
CA SER A 131 -3.04 15.86 -1.47
C SER A 131 -1.82 14.97 -1.23
N ALA A 132 -1.84 13.76 -1.78
CA ALA A 132 -0.68 12.89 -1.74
C ALA A 132 0.46 13.51 -2.56
N ARG A 133 1.62 13.70 -1.93
CA ARG A 133 2.82 14.22 -2.57
C ARG A 133 3.77 13.08 -2.90
N GLN A 134 4.13 12.96 -4.18
CA GLN A 134 5.18 12.03 -4.59
C GLN A 134 6.52 12.47 -3.99
N ILE A 135 7.18 11.55 -3.29
CA ILE A 135 8.49 11.80 -2.66
C ILE A 135 9.62 11.03 -3.35
N LEU A 136 9.32 9.88 -3.97
CA LEU A 136 10.30 9.03 -4.63
C LEU A 136 9.70 8.41 -5.89
N ALA A 137 10.54 8.26 -6.92
CA ALA A 137 10.24 7.47 -8.09
C ALA A 137 11.51 6.75 -8.56
N SER A 138 11.36 5.52 -9.03
CA SER A 138 12.44 4.74 -9.61
C SER A 138 11.92 3.89 -10.76
N LYS A 139 12.80 3.58 -11.71
CA LYS A 139 12.56 2.59 -12.76
C LYS A 139 13.53 1.44 -12.59
N VAL A 140 13.02 0.23 -12.57
CA VAL A 140 13.77 -1.01 -12.34
C VAL A 140 13.46 -1.97 -13.48
N ASP A 141 14.50 -2.57 -14.05
CA ASP A 141 14.36 -3.61 -15.06
C ASP A 141 14.51 -4.99 -14.43
N LEU A 142 13.45 -5.81 -14.52
CA LEU A 142 13.48 -7.20 -14.09
C LEU A 142 13.87 -8.08 -15.29
N THR A 143 14.95 -8.84 -15.13
CA THR A 143 15.63 -9.58 -16.20
C THR A 143 15.47 -11.09 -16.11
N ARG A 144 14.88 -11.63 -15.03
CA ARG A 144 14.56 -13.06 -14.93
C ARG A 144 13.41 -13.33 -13.95
N GLU A 145 12.66 -14.40 -14.20
CA GLU A 145 11.64 -14.88 -13.28
C GLU A 145 12.25 -15.26 -11.92
N GLY A 146 11.53 -14.96 -10.83
CA GLY A 146 11.98 -15.10 -9.45
C GLY A 146 12.96 -14.03 -8.97
N GLN A 147 13.26 -13.02 -9.79
CA GLN A 147 14.13 -11.92 -9.39
C GLN A 147 13.40 -10.95 -8.47
N GLU A 148 14.01 -10.69 -7.32
CA GLU A 148 13.60 -9.65 -6.39
C GLU A 148 14.65 -8.54 -6.38
N ILE A 149 14.25 -7.29 -6.63
CA ILE A 149 15.13 -6.11 -6.55
C ILE A 149 14.57 -5.14 -5.51
N THR A 150 15.44 -4.60 -4.66
CA THR A 150 15.14 -3.41 -3.86
C THR A 150 15.16 -2.17 -4.75
N ALA A 151 13.98 -1.60 -5.01
CA ALA A 151 13.84 -0.38 -5.78
C ALA A 151 14.48 0.80 -5.04
N TYR A 152 14.15 0.92 -3.75
CA TYR A 152 14.82 1.81 -2.81
C TYR A 152 14.44 1.48 -1.37
N ARG A 153 15.31 1.93 -0.47
CA ARG A 153 15.13 2.08 0.96
C ARG A 153 15.25 3.56 1.27
N PHE A 154 14.41 4.05 2.16
CA PHE A 154 14.34 5.47 2.50
C PHE A 154 13.88 5.64 3.94
N ARG A 155 14.14 6.80 4.54
CA ARG A 155 13.68 7.10 5.89
C ARG A 155 12.71 8.27 5.89
N LEU A 156 11.66 8.14 6.69
CA LEU A 156 10.79 9.26 7.06
C LEU A 156 11.11 9.70 8.49
N ASP A 157 10.97 11.00 8.75
CA ASP A 157 11.02 11.56 10.11
C ASP A 157 9.64 11.55 10.79
N ASP A 158 9.58 12.09 12.00
CA ASP A 158 8.34 12.14 12.80
C ASP A 158 7.26 13.04 12.18
N GLN A 159 7.60 13.88 11.21
CA GLN A 159 6.67 14.76 10.47
C GLN A 159 6.27 14.16 9.12
N GLY A 160 6.73 12.94 8.83
CA GLY A 160 6.50 12.25 7.58
C GLY A 160 7.28 12.84 6.40
N ASP A 161 8.32 13.62 6.66
CA ASP A 161 9.21 14.14 5.63
C ASP A 161 10.34 13.15 5.31
N LEU A 162 10.74 13.13 4.04
CA LEU A 162 11.86 12.31 3.59
C LEU A 162 13.16 12.84 4.20
N VAL A 163 13.84 12.00 4.98
CA VAL A 163 15.13 12.36 5.59
C VAL A 163 16.17 12.53 4.46
N PRO A 164 16.81 13.71 4.33
CA PRO A 164 17.79 13.96 3.29
C PRO A 164 18.95 12.97 3.31
N GLY A 165 19.35 12.47 2.14
CA GLY A 165 20.46 11.52 2.01
C GLY A 165 20.16 10.09 2.50
N SER A 166 18.93 9.80 2.96
CA SER A 166 18.57 8.45 3.43
C SER A 166 18.26 7.44 2.32
N VAL A 167 18.09 7.91 1.08
CA VAL A 167 17.64 7.07 -0.04
C VAL A 167 18.80 6.27 -0.60
N HIS A 168 18.66 4.94 -0.65
CA HIS A 168 19.61 4.05 -1.30
C HIS A 168 18.93 2.76 -1.78
N ASN A 169 19.59 1.97 -2.61
CA ASN A 169 19.02 0.74 -3.21
C ASN A 169 19.78 -0.54 -2.82
N LEU A 170 20.50 -0.53 -1.69
CA LEU A 170 21.15 -1.73 -1.14
C LEU A 170 20.14 -2.87 -0.97
N GLN A 171 20.38 -3.96 -1.72
CA GLN A 171 19.49 -5.11 -1.81
C GLN A 171 19.19 -5.71 -0.43
N ARG A 172 17.89 -5.84 -0.13
CA ARG A 172 17.39 -6.50 1.08
C ARG A 172 16.18 -7.36 0.71
N PRO A 173 16.26 -8.71 0.76
CA PRO A 173 15.13 -9.55 0.42
C PRO A 173 14.03 -9.46 1.50
N LEU A 174 12.80 -9.22 1.06
CA LEU A 174 11.60 -9.14 1.88
C LEU A 174 10.77 -10.43 1.80
N ARG A 175 10.77 -11.12 0.66
CA ARG A 175 9.93 -12.31 0.44
C ARG A 175 10.22 -13.47 1.40
N ASN A 176 11.48 -13.65 1.78
CA ASN A 176 11.94 -14.78 2.61
C ASN A 176 12.03 -14.43 4.12
N TRP A 177 11.26 -13.45 4.60
CA TRP A 177 11.39 -12.93 5.96
C TRP A 177 11.12 -13.96 7.08
N LYS A 178 10.26 -14.96 6.84
CA LYS A 178 9.96 -16.04 7.81
C LYS A 178 11.10 -17.06 8.00
N LYS A 179 12.15 -17.01 7.17
CA LYS A 179 13.30 -17.94 7.23
C LYS A 179 14.50 -17.36 7.99
N ARG A 180 14.31 -16.27 8.72
CA ARG A 180 15.35 -15.57 9.49
C ARG A 180 15.12 -15.72 10.98
#